data_AF-A0A3M1MRV8-F1
#
_entry.id   AF-A0A3M1MRV8-F1
#
_cell.length_a   1.000
_cell.length_b   1.000
_cell.length_c   1.000
_cell.angle_alpha   90.00
_cell.angle_beta   90.00
_cell.angle_gamma   90.00
#
_symmetry.space_group_name_H-M   'P 1'
#
loop_
_entity.id
_entity.type
_entity.pdbx_description
1 polymer ?
#
loop_
_entity_poly.entity_id
_entity_poly.type
_entity_poly.pdbx_seq_one_letter_code
_entity_poly.pdbx_strand_id
1 'polypeptide(L)' 'MSDANELLGRTLDLNGLLDYQAGAVVSRTIIKKETGTVTLFAFDEGEGLSEHTAPFDALVQV' A
#
# COMPACT_ATOMS: atom_id res chain seq x y z
N MET A 1 -14.58 0.23 -3.43
CA MET A 1 -13.58 -0.07 -2.38
C MET A 1 -13.82 -1.51 -1.97
N SER A 2 -12.86 -2.41 -2.19
CA SER A 2 -13.00 -3.82 -1.78
C SER A 2 -13.01 -3.90 -0.26
N ASP A 3 -13.89 -4.71 0.31
CA ASP A 3 -13.85 -4.99 1.74
C ASP A 3 -12.53 -5.70 2.10
N ALA A 4 -11.81 -5.22 3.11
CA ALA A 4 -10.55 -5.84 3.55
C ALA A 4 -10.72 -7.32 3.95
N ASN A 5 -11.95 -7.73 4.30
CA ASN A 5 -12.29 -9.12 4.56
C ASN A 5 -12.18 -10.02 3.32
N GLU A 6 -12.28 -9.49 2.10
CA GLU A 6 -12.14 -10.26 0.86
C GLU A 6 -10.70 -10.75 0.62
N LEU A 7 -9.73 -10.21 1.35
CA LEU A 7 -8.30 -10.54 1.22
C LEU A 7 -7.86 -11.68 2.16
N LEU A 8 -8.71 -12.08 3.12
CA LEU A 8 -8.33 -13.03 4.17
C LEU A 8 -8.36 -14.49 3.67
N GLY A 9 -7.41 -15.30 4.14
CA GLY A 9 -7.42 -16.76 3.94
C GLY A 9 -7.10 -17.24 2.53
N ARG A 10 -6.49 -16.39 1.69
CA ARG A 10 -6.15 -16.70 0.29
C ARG A 10 -4.76 -16.19 -0.07
N THR A 11 -4.15 -16.84 -1.05
CA THR A 11 -2.96 -16.31 -1.72
C THR A 11 -3.36 -15.09 -2.56
N LEU A 12 -2.55 -14.03 -2.49
CA LEU A 12 -2.76 -12.78 -3.21
C LEU A 12 -1.59 -12.54 -4.15
N ASP A 13 -1.90 -12.12 -5.37
CA ASP A 13 -0.93 -11.46 -6.25
C ASP A 13 -0.97 -9.96 -5.95
N LEU A 14 0.09 -9.44 -5.31
CA LEU A 14 0.14 -8.04 -4.88
C LEU A 14 0.15 -7.07 -6.07
N ASN A 15 0.74 -7.44 -7.20
CA ASN A 15 0.80 -6.60 -8.39
C ASN A 15 -0.59 -6.40 -9.01
N GLY A 16 -1.45 -7.40 -8.92
CA GLY A 16 -2.84 -7.32 -9.38
C GLY A 16 -3.78 -6.55 -8.43
N LEU A 17 -3.28 -6.04 -7.29
CA LEU A 17 -4.10 -5.31 -6.32
C LEU A 17 -4.06 -3.78 -6.50
N LEU A 18 -3.16 -3.23 -7.30
CA LEU A 18 -3.16 -1.81 -7.60
C LEU A 18 -2.69 -1.55 -9.03
N ASP A 19 -3.30 -0.55 -9.66
CA ASP A 19 -2.90 -0.10 -10.97
C ASP A 19 -1.96 1.09 -10.85
N TYR A 20 -0.93 1.09 -11.67
CA TYR A 20 -0.06 2.24 -11.84
C TYR A 20 -0.78 3.36 -12.61
N GLN A 21 -0.47 4.61 -12.31
CA GLN A 21 -0.98 5.76 -13.03
C GLN A 21 0.14 6.78 -13.27
N ALA A 22 0.26 7.26 -14.52
CA ALA A 22 1.22 8.30 -14.88
C ALA A 22 0.91 9.61 -14.14
N GLY A 23 1.97 10.26 -13.65
CA GLY A 23 1.95 11.50 -12.87
C GLY A 23 1.30 11.37 -11.50
N ALA A 24 1.32 10.17 -10.90
CA ALA A 24 0.66 9.94 -9.61
C ALA A 24 1.35 8.90 -8.73
N VAL A 25 1.07 9.00 -7.43
CA VAL A 25 1.23 7.91 -6.46
C VAL A 25 -0.13 7.25 -6.24
N VAL A 26 -0.25 5.99 -6.63
CA VAL A 26 -1.45 5.17 -6.32
C VAL A 26 -1.17 4.34 -5.09
N SER A 27 -2.10 4.33 -4.13
CA SER A 27 -1.95 3.53 -2.91
C SER A 27 -3.19 2.71 -2.59
N ARG A 28 -2.97 1.52 -2.03
CA ARG A 28 -4.03 0.64 -1.53
C ARG A 28 -3.62 0.03 -0.20
N THR A 29 -4.32 0.43 0.87
CA THR A 29 -4.16 -0.21 2.18
C THR A 29 -4.84 -1.58 2.18
N ILE A 30 -4.07 -2.63 2.43
CA ILE A 30 -4.55 -4.03 2.47
C ILE A 30 -4.69 -4.55 3.91
N ILE A 31 -4.01 -3.95 4.87
CA ILE A 31 -4.20 -4.21 6.30
C ILE A 31 -4.29 -2.87 7.02
N LYS A 32 -5.36 -2.70 7.81
CA LYS A 32 -5.54 -1.55 8.70
C LYS A 32 -5.89 -2.05 10.10
N LYS A 33 -4.98 -1.86 11.05
CA LYS A 33 -5.16 -2.17 12.46
C LYS A 33 -4.69 -0.99 13.30
N GLU A 34 -5.09 -0.94 14.57
CA GLU A 34 -4.60 0.08 15.51
C GLU A 34 -3.08 -0.01 15.71
N THR A 35 -2.50 -1.20 15.59
CA THR A 35 -1.06 -1.45 15.74
C THR A 35 -0.25 -1.14 14.49
N GLY A 36 -0.89 -0.74 13.38
CA GLY A 36 -0.20 -0.41 12.14
C GLY A 36 -0.99 -0.74 10.87
N THR A 37 -0.42 -0.32 9.74
CA THR A 37 -1.00 -0.49 8.41
C THR A 37 0.00 -1.14 7.46
N VAL A 38 -0.52 -1.93 6.52
CA VAL A 38 0.24 -2.38 5.35
C VAL A 38 -0.42 -1.78 4.11
N THR A 39 0.35 -1.01 3.35
CA THR A 39 -0.12 -0.27 2.18
C THR A 39 0.77 -0.60 0.99
N LEU A 40 0.14 -0.98 -0.11
CA LEU A 40 0.80 -1.11 -1.41
C LEU A 40 0.87 0.27 -2.06
N PHE A 41 1.99 0.56 -2.71
CA PHE A 41 2.21 1.80 -3.42
C PHE A 41 2.72 1.53 -4.83
N ALA A 42 2.21 2.27 -5.80
CA ALA A 42 2.75 2.38 -7.15
C ALA A 42 3.12 3.84 -7.38
N PHE A 43 4.40 4.07 -7.68
CA PHE A 43 4.95 5.40 -7.91
C PHE A 43 5.26 5.57 -9.39
N ASP A 44 4.88 6.71 -9.95
CA ASP A 44 5.50 7.18 -11.18
C ASP A 44 6.92 7.70 -10.94
N GLU A 45 7.71 7.72 -12.00
CA GLU A 45 9.03 8.32 -12.02
C GLU A 45 8.96 9.78 -11.56
N GLY A 46 9.76 10.11 -10.54
CA GLY A 46 9.79 11.45 -9.95
C GLY A 46 8.73 11.71 -8.87
N GLU A 47 7.73 10.83 -8.72
CA GLU A 47 6.74 10.92 -7.66
C GLU A 47 7.24 10.27 -6.35
N GLY A 48 6.67 10.69 -5.21
CA GLY A 48 7.10 10.21 -3.90
C GLY A 48 6.12 10.58 -2.78
N LEU A 49 6.40 10.06 -1.58
CA LEU A 49 5.67 10.46 -0.37
C LEU A 49 6.35 11.66 0.29
N SER A 50 5.54 12.55 0.86
CA SER A 50 6.05 13.60 1.73
C SER A 50 6.72 13.01 2.97
N GLU A 51 7.77 13.68 3.45
CA GLU A 51 8.43 13.34 4.71
C GLU A 51 7.42 13.37 5.88
N HIS A 52 7.43 12.32 6.69
CA HIS A 52 6.57 12.20 7.86
C HIS A 52 7.22 11.28 8.90
N THR A 53 6.84 11.44 10.17
CA THR A 53 7.29 10.59 11.27
C THR A 53 6.25 9.50 11.56
N ALA A 54 6.70 8.25 11.64
CA ALA A 54 5.89 7.14 12.11
C ALA A 54 6.23 6.82 13.59
N PRO A 55 5.24 6.44 14.42
CA PRO A 55 5.48 6.03 15.80
C PRO A 55 6.13 4.64 15.93
N PHE A 56 6.30 3.92 14.81
CA PHE A 56 6.85 2.57 14.72
C PHE A 56 7.83 2.45 13.55
N ASP A 57 8.58 1.36 13.52
CA ASP A 57 9.44 1.02 12.38
C ASP A 57 8.63 0.81 11.10
N ALA A 58 9.10 1.40 10.00
CA ALA A 58 8.52 1.22 8.67
C ALA A 58 9.37 0.24 7.86
N LEU A 59 8.79 -0.91 7.50
CA LEU A 59 9.41 -1.89 6.62
C LEU A 59 9.02 -1.59 5.17
N VAL A 60 10.01 -1.61 4.26
CA VAL A 60 9.80 -1.49 2.81
C VAL A 60 10.22 -2.78 2.12
N GLN A 61 9.37 -3.27 1.21
CA GLN A 61 9.63 -4.39 0.30
C GLN A 61 9.37 -3.92 -1.13
N VAL A 62 10.25 -4.32 -2.06
CA VAL A 62 10.17 -3.99 -3.49
C VAL A 62 10.19 -5.28 -4.30
#